data_AF-A0A520BMQ7-F1
#
_entry.id   AF-A0A520BMQ7-F1
#
_cell.length_a   1.000
_cell.length_b   1.000
_cell.length_c   1.000
_cell.angle_alpha   90.00
_cell.angle_beta   90.00
_cell.angle_gamma   90.00
#
_symmetry.space_group_name_H-M   'P 1'
#
loop_
_entity.id
_entity.type
_entity.pdbx_description
1 polymer ?
#
loop_
_entity_poly.entity_id
_entity_poly.type
_entity_poly.pdbx_seq_one_letter_code
_entity_poly.pdbx_strand_id
1 'polypeptide(L)' 'MKIELFVPCFVDQLYPETAFNTIKILEKAGCQVSYNAKQTCCGQPAYNAGYW' A
#
# COMPACT_ATOMS: atom_id res chain seq x y z
N MET A 1 -6.79 -8.35 -14.36
CA MET A 1 -7.29 -7.13 -13.68
C MET A 1 -6.12 -6.18 -13.46
N LYS A 2 -6.28 -4.86 -13.60
CA LYS A 2 -5.20 -3.88 -13.34
C LYS A 2 -5.40 -3.25 -11.96
N ILE A 3 -4.34 -3.17 -11.15
CA ILE A 3 -4.38 -2.67 -9.77
C ILE A 3 -3.27 -1.63 -9.59
N GLU A 4 -3.64 -0.43 -9.17
CA GLU A 4 -2.72 0.55 -8.59
C GLU A 4 -2.61 0.26 -7.09
N LEU A 5 -1.44 -0.20 -6.64
CA LEU A 5 -1.20 -0.54 -5.25
C LEU A 5 -0.77 0.70 -4.46
N PHE A 6 -1.60 1.10 -3.50
CA PHE A 6 -1.24 2.09 -2.49
C PHE A 6 -0.61 1.39 -1.28
N VAL A 7 0.59 1.82 -0.88
CA VAL A 7 1.30 1.27 0.28
C VAL A 7 1.33 2.32 1.39
N PRO A 8 0.59 2.15 2.50
CA PRO A 8 0.60 3.10 3.61
C PRO A 8 1.99 3.25 4.23
N CYS A 9 2.29 4.43 4.78
CA CYS A 9 3.60 4.74 5.38
C CYS A 9 4.03 3.76 6.48
N PHE A 10 3.10 3.27 7.30
CA PHE A 10 3.44 2.30 8.34
C PHE A 10 3.77 0.92 7.78
N VAL A 11 3.14 0.51 6.67
CA VAL A 11 3.50 -0.76 6.00
C VAL A 11 4.88 -0.62 5.40
N ASP A 12 5.14 0.45 4.68
CA ASP A 12 6.43 0.73 4.05
C ASP A 12 7.58 0.77 5.06
N GLN A 13 7.39 1.46 6.19
CA GLN A 13 8.46 1.70 7.16
C GLN A 13 8.61 0.58 8.21
N LEU A 14 7.53 -0.11 8.59
CA LEU A 14 7.56 -1.09 9.69
C LEU A 14 7.41 -2.53 9.22
N TYR A 15 6.69 -2.77 8.12
CA TYR A 15 6.37 -4.11 7.62
C TYR A 15 6.49 -4.21 6.09
N PRO A 16 7.65 -3.84 5.49
CA PRO A 16 7.79 -3.76 4.04
C PRO A 16 7.53 -5.10 3.33
N GLU A 17 7.85 -6.22 3.99
CA GLU A 17 7.56 -7.55 3.45
C GLU A 17 6.08 -7.78 3.18
N THR A 18 5.17 -7.17 3.95
CA THR A 18 3.73 -7.26 3.72
C THR A 18 3.37 -6.70 2.35
N ALA A 19 3.91 -5.54 1.97
CA ALA A 19 3.66 -4.93 0.65
C ALA A 19 4.16 -5.84 -0.49
N PHE A 20 5.37 -6.39 -0.37
CA PHE A 20 5.93 -7.31 -1.36
C PHE A 20 5.12 -8.60 -1.48
N ASN A 21 4.68 -9.17 -0.35
CA ASN A 21 3.87 -10.38 -0.36
C ASN A 21 2.46 -10.13 -0.93
N THR A 22 1.87 -8.96 -0.71
CA THR A 22 0.64 -8.54 -1.38
C THR A 22 0.81 -8.51 -2.90
N ILE A 23 1.91 -7.94 -3.41
CA ILE A 23 2.21 -7.94 -4.86
C ILE A 23 2.26 -9.38 -5.39
N LYS A 24 3.03 -10.27 -4.74
CA LYS A 24 3.16 -11.68 -5.17
C LYS A 24 1.81 -12.41 -5.22
N ILE A 25 0.94 -12.19 -4.23
CA ILE A 25 -0.39 -12.81 -4.18
C ILE A 25 -1.27 -12.29 -5.32
N LEU A 26 -1.27 -10.97 -5.56
CA LEU A 26 -2.05 -10.36 -6.62
C LEU A 26 -1.58 -10.80 -8.02
N GLU A 27 -0.27 -10.85 -8.25
CA GLU A 27 0.31 -11.36 -9.49
C GLU A 27 -0.04 -12.83 -9.72
N LYS A 28 0.05 -13.67 -8.66
CA LYS A 28 -0.35 -15.08 -8.73
C LYS A 28 -1.84 -15.25 -9.03
N ALA A 29 -2.68 -14.30 -8.62
CA ALA A 29 -4.10 -14.25 -8.97
C ALA A 29 -4.38 -13.73 -10.39
N GLY A 30 -3.35 -13.45 -11.21
CA GLY A 30 -3.49 -12.94 -12.57
C GLY A 30 -3.76 -11.43 -12.65
N CYS A 31 -3.43 -10.67 -11.60
CA CYS A 31 -3.51 -9.22 -11.63
C CYS A 31 -2.21 -8.60 -12.16
N GLN A 32 -2.35 -7.49 -12.89
CA GLN A 32 -1.23 -6.62 -13.24
C GLN A 32 -1.18 -5.51 -12.19
N VAL A 33 -0.10 -5.48 -11.41
CA VAL A 33 0.06 -4.53 -10.30
C VAL A 33 1.03 -3.42 -10.70
N SER A 34 0.63 -2.17 -10.50
CA SER A 34 1.50 -0.99 -10.62
C SER A 34 1.62 -0.28 -9.28
N TYR A 35 2.77 0.32 -9.02
CA TYR A 35 3.02 1.14 -7.83
C TYR A 35 3.30 2.59 -8.25
N ASN A 36 2.59 3.54 -7.63
CA ASN A 36 2.81 4.96 -7.86
C ASN A 36 3.90 5.50 -6.93
N ALA A 37 5.11 5.73 -7.47
CA ALA A 37 6.23 6.31 -6.72
C ALA A 37 5.99 7.74 -6.18
N LYS A 38 4.91 8.41 -6.60
CA LYS A 38 4.49 9.74 -6.14
C LYS A 38 3.32 9.69 -5.14
N GLN A 39 2.98 8.53 -4.59
CA GLN A 39 1.94 8.43 -3.57
C GLN A 39 2.28 9.30 -2.33
N THR A 40 1.26 9.90 -1.72
CA THR A 40 1.39 10.77 -0.55
C THR A 40 0.75 10.13 0.68
N CYS A 41 0.95 10.74 1.85
CA CYS A 41 0.34 10.27 3.10
C CYS A 41 -1.19 10.20 2.99
N CYS A 42 -1.80 9.10 3.45
CA CYS A 42 -3.25 8.95 3.52
C CYS A 42 -3.88 9.70 4.71
N GLY A 43 -3.08 10.20 5.65
CA GLY A 43 -3.56 10.90 6.85
C GLY A 43 -4.14 10.00 7.96
N GLN A 44 -4.18 8.68 7.74
CA GLN A 44 -4.86 7.74 8.65
C GLN A 44 -4.39 7.80 10.12
N PRO A 45 -3.08 7.92 10.44
CA PRO A 45 -2.65 8.04 11.83
C PRO A 45 -3.21 9.28 12.54
N ALA A 46 -3.23 10.43 11.85
CA ALA A 46 -3.76 11.68 12.42
C ALA A 46 -5.29 11.61 12.61
N TYR A 47 -6.00 11.12 11.58
CA TYR A 47 -7.44 10.90 11.64
C TYR A 47 -7.84 9.97 12.80
N ASN A 48 -7.16 8.82 12.94
CA ASN A 48 -7.41 7.85 14.02
C ASN A 48 -7.11 8.42 15.41
N ALA A 49 -6.23 9.41 15.51
CA ALA A 49 -5.87 10.07 16.76
C ALA A 49 -6.79 11.26 17.12
N GLY A 50 -7.87 11.50 16.34
CA GLY A 50 -8.83 12.56 16.62
C GLY A 50 -8.56 13.88 15.92
N TYR A 51 -7.56 13.94 15.03
CA TYR A 51 -7.23 15.15 14.27
C TYR A 51 -7.90 15.08 12.89
N TRP A 52 -9.12 15.63 12.79
CA TRP A 52 -9.89 15.76 11.56
C TRP A 52 -10.49 17.17 11.42
#